data_AF-A0A952ZTM6-F1
#
_entry.id   AF-A0A952ZTM6-F1
#
_cell.length_a   1.000
_cell.length_b   1.000
_cell.length_c   1.000
_cell.angle_alpha   90.00
_cell.angle_beta   90.00
_cell.angle_gamma   90.00
#
_symmetry.space_group_name_H-M   'P 1'
#
loop_
_entity.id
_entity.type
_entity.pdbx_description
1 polymer ?
#
loop_
_entity_poly.entity_id
_entity_poly.type
_entity_poly.pdbx_seq_one_letter_code
_entity_poly.pdbx_strand_id
1 'polypeptide(L)'
;MPTTRILSLGAAVLAFATITFAAESKPDASAEKSAEKAPASPAAKPAEPADPKAAGLKVEGETVKMPVFTVSAERLREIDVTIKRLEKQISREKKQLEKSNLDESLNGEKVAKAAAIFGGKSTAQRASVAAVRIDSMEKELQILETLRTPLTKDDRAMLERLVEDQRTYRRNLDDALR
;
A
#
# COMPACT_ATOMS: atom_id res chain seq x y z
N MET A 1 -34.82 -54.48 7.62
CA MET A 1 -35.11 -53.70 8.84
C MET A 1 -33.99 -53.99 9.82
N PRO A 2 -33.02 -53.08 9.99
CA PRO A 2 -33.13 -52.09 11.06
C PRO A 2 -32.62 -50.66 10.71
N THR A 3 -33.44 -49.69 11.13
CA THR A 3 -33.14 -48.38 11.74
C THR A 3 -32.08 -47.44 11.14
N THR A 4 -32.62 -46.42 10.47
CA THR A 4 -32.17 -45.02 10.40
C THR A 4 -31.84 -44.40 11.76
N ARG A 5 -30.71 -43.68 11.84
CA ARG A 5 -30.48 -42.43 12.62
C ARG A 5 -29.06 -41.93 12.36
N ILE A 6 -28.89 -41.02 11.41
CA ILE A 6 -27.67 -40.20 11.29
C ILE A 6 -28.02 -38.80 11.79
N LEU A 7 -27.17 -38.34 12.70
CA LEU A 7 -27.31 -37.17 13.53
C LEU A 7 -27.44 -35.88 12.70
N SER A 8 -28.42 -35.05 13.07
CA SER A 8 -28.38 -33.62 12.82
C SER A 8 -27.35 -32.98 13.75
N LEU A 9 -26.32 -32.35 13.19
CA LEU A 9 -25.49 -31.40 13.93
C LEU A 9 -24.75 -30.52 12.91
N GLY A 10 -24.99 -29.21 12.95
CA GLY A 10 -24.17 -28.25 12.22
C GLY A 10 -24.93 -27.14 11.50
N ALA A 11 -25.63 -26.28 12.24
CA ALA A 11 -26.03 -24.96 11.75
C ALA A 11 -25.75 -23.92 12.84
N ALA A 12 -24.47 -23.57 13.01
CA ALA A 12 -24.07 -22.39 13.76
C ALA A 12 -24.06 -21.20 12.78
N VAL A 13 -25.20 -20.52 12.68
CA VAL A 13 -25.32 -19.23 11.98
C VAL A 13 -24.72 -18.17 12.90
N LEU A 14 -23.49 -17.77 12.62
CA LEU A 14 -22.80 -16.67 13.28
C LEU A 14 -23.38 -15.36 12.71
N ALA A 15 -24.32 -14.74 13.44
CA ALA A 15 -24.89 -13.45 13.11
C ALA A 15 -23.82 -12.35 13.31
N PHE A 16 -23.30 -11.81 12.21
CA PHE A 16 -22.45 -10.63 12.21
C PHE A 16 -23.32 -9.40 12.53
N ALA A 17 -23.04 -8.78 13.68
CA ALA A 17 -23.61 -7.50 14.06
C ALA A 17 -23.10 -6.39 13.13
N THR A 18 -24.03 -5.69 12.49
CA THR A 18 -23.78 -4.51 11.65
C THR A 18 -23.53 -3.28 12.53
N ILE A 19 -22.29 -2.79 12.55
CA ILE A 19 -21.97 -1.49 13.14
C ILE A 19 -22.20 -0.42 12.08
N THR A 20 -23.23 0.39 12.30
CA THR A 20 -23.55 1.59 11.52
C THR A 20 -22.61 2.71 11.95
N PHE A 21 -21.72 3.16 11.06
CA PHE A 21 -20.85 4.31 11.30
C PHE A 21 -21.48 5.54 10.64
N ALA A 22 -22.04 6.44 11.47
CA ALA A 22 -22.55 7.73 11.04
C ALA A 22 -21.46 8.80 11.21
N ALA A 23 -21.14 9.48 10.12
CA ALA A 23 -20.40 10.72 10.09
C ALA A 23 -21.35 11.90 10.35
N GLU A 24 -20.89 12.95 11.04
CA GLU A 24 -20.92 14.36 10.59
C GLU A 24 -20.40 15.35 11.68
N SER A 25 -19.62 16.34 11.23
CA SER A 25 -19.42 17.72 11.77
C SER A 25 -18.38 18.07 12.87
N LYS A 26 -17.38 18.86 12.42
CA LYS A 26 -16.57 19.91 13.11
C LYS A 26 -17.27 21.30 12.90
N PRO A 27 -16.79 22.51 13.35
CA PRO A 27 -15.48 22.94 13.95
C PRO A 27 -15.59 24.02 15.09
N ASP A 28 -14.47 24.73 15.36
CA ASP A 28 -14.22 25.96 16.17
C ASP A 28 -13.91 25.81 17.67
N ALA A 29 -12.96 26.52 18.33
CA ALA A 29 -11.93 27.52 18.01
C ALA A 29 -10.97 27.58 19.26
N SER A 30 -9.64 27.67 19.11
CA SER A 30 -8.75 28.85 19.32
C SER A 30 -8.21 29.14 20.74
N ALA A 31 -6.88 29.45 20.79
CA ALA A 31 -6.09 30.24 21.79
C ALA A 31 -5.86 29.62 23.19
N GLU A 32 -4.75 29.77 23.95
CA GLU A 32 -3.50 30.58 23.97
C GLU A 32 -2.57 29.93 25.05
N LYS A 33 -1.28 29.63 24.82
CA LYS A 33 -0.03 30.42 25.04
C LYS A 33 0.27 30.87 26.49
N SER A 34 1.49 30.52 26.99
CA SER A 34 2.41 31.22 27.95
C SER A 34 3.13 30.16 28.83
N ALA A 35 4.42 29.83 28.72
CA ALA A 35 5.66 30.62 28.92
C ALA A 35 5.73 31.34 30.30
N GLU A 36 6.71 30.95 31.14
CA GLU A 36 7.77 31.84 31.67
C GLU A 36 8.31 31.47 33.09
N LYS A 37 9.64 31.30 33.14
CA LYS A 37 10.65 31.60 34.18
C LYS A 37 10.72 30.88 35.55
N ALA A 38 11.91 30.32 35.77
CA ALA A 38 12.64 30.23 37.04
C ALA A 38 13.00 31.61 37.62
N PRO A 39 13.33 31.70 38.93
CA PRO A 39 14.74 31.75 39.39
C PRO A 39 14.89 31.01 40.76
N ALA A 40 16.01 30.81 41.46
CA ALA A 40 17.43 31.12 41.36
C ALA A 40 18.19 30.14 42.31
N SER A 41 19.49 29.99 42.05
CA SER A 41 20.51 29.30 42.87
C SER A 41 20.80 30.05 44.19
N PRO A 42 21.54 29.44 45.16
CA PRO A 42 22.97 29.78 45.17
C PRO A 42 23.93 28.59 45.41
N ALA A 43 25.10 28.76 44.77
CA ALA A 43 26.31 27.97 44.75
C ALA A 43 26.90 27.48 46.09
N ALA A 44 27.56 26.32 46.03
CA ALA A 44 28.81 26.06 46.77
C ALA A 44 29.76 25.22 45.90
N LYS A 45 31.04 25.55 45.96
CA LYS A 45 32.16 25.13 45.08
C LYS A 45 32.97 23.96 45.75
N PRO A 46 34.03 23.41 45.12
CA PRO A 46 34.21 21.97 44.91
C PRO A 46 35.20 21.28 45.88
N ALA A 47 35.07 19.96 46.04
CA ALA A 47 36.11 19.11 46.59
C ALA A 47 36.18 17.76 45.84
N GLU A 48 37.28 17.55 45.15
CA GLU A 48 37.86 16.27 44.72
C GLU A 48 39.22 16.18 45.47
N PRO A 49 39.81 15.03 45.84
CA PRO A 49 39.75 13.72 45.16
C PRO A 49 39.66 12.48 46.08
N ALA A 50 39.13 11.39 45.53
CA ALA A 50 39.58 10.04 45.86
C ALA A 50 39.06 9.06 44.80
N ASP A 51 39.98 8.50 44.02
CA ASP A 51 39.73 7.32 43.20
C ASP A 51 39.15 6.18 44.04
N PRO A 52 38.16 5.46 43.51
CA PRO A 52 38.24 4.02 43.55
C PRO A 52 38.18 3.47 42.14
N LYS A 53 39.28 2.79 41.79
CA LYS A 53 39.42 1.80 40.74
C LYS A 53 38.20 0.87 40.70
N ALA A 54 37.16 1.25 39.97
CA ALA A 54 36.03 0.39 39.67
C ALA A 54 36.36 -0.38 38.38
N ALA A 55 36.39 -1.70 38.53
CA ALA A 55 36.56 -2.66 37.48
C ALA A 55 35.75 -2.27 36.23
N GLY A 56 36.41 -2.29 35.08
CA GLY A 56 35.75 -2.14 33.79
C GLY A 56 34.68 -3.22 33.65
N LEU A 57 33.44 -2.85 33.92
CA LEU A 57 32.28 -3.50 33.33
C LEU A 57 32.38 -3.23 31.83
N LYS A 58 33.02 -4.16 31.12
CA LYS A 58 32.73 -4.40 29.72
C LYS A 58 31.28 -4.85 29.67
N VAL A 59 30.36 -3.88 29.68
CA VAL A 59 29.08 -4.08 29.04
C VAL A 59 29.45 -4.21 27.57
N GLU A 60 29.55 -5.44 27.08
CA GLU A 60 29.43 -5.72 25.65
C GLU A 60 28.00 -5.32 25.28
N GLY A 61 27.81 -4.00 25.18
CA GLY A 61 26.62 -3.40 24.61
C GLY A 61 26.69 -3.75 23.14
N GLU A 62 25.94 -4.77 22.76
CA GLU A 62 25.61 -5.06 21.37
C GLU A 62 25.26 -3.71 20.72
N THR A 63 26.20 -3.23 19.91
CA THR A 63 26.12 -1.89 19.35
C THR A 63 25.02 -1.94 18.31
N VAL A 64 23.81 -1.55 18.69
CA VAL A 64 22.67 -1.42 17.78
C VAL A 64 23.06 -0.39 16.72
N LYS A 65 23.53 -0.87 15.58
CA LYS A 65 23.91 -0.01 14.45
C LYS A 65 22.64 0.62 13.90
N MET A 66 22.62 1.95 13.87
CA MET A 66 21.51 2.71 13.31
C MET A 66 21.36 2.38 11.81
N PRO A 67 20.13 2.18 11.30
CA PRO A 67 19.91 1.86 9.89
C PRO A 67 20.38 3.00 8.98
N VAL A 68 21.05 2.64 7.89
CA VAL A 68 21.55 3.60 6.90
C VAL A 68 20.45 3.90 5.89
N PHE A 69 19.89 5.10 5.98
CA PHE A 69 18.98 5.64 4.99
C PHE A 69 19.76 6.26 3.84
N THR A 70 19.31 6.07 2.62
CA THR A 70 19.87 6.76 1.45
C THR A 70 18.81 7.66 0.85
N VAL A 71 19.15 8.90 0.49
CA VAL A 71 18.23 9.82 -0.18
C VAL A 71 19.00 10.51 -1.30
N SER A 72 18.49 10.45 -2.53
CA SER A 72 19.07 11.17 -3.67
C SER A 72 17.98 12.00 -4.36
N ALA A 73 18.29 13.28 -4.61
CA ALA A 73 17.31 14.23 -5.16
C ALA A 73 16.93 13.88 -6.62
N GLU A 74 17.87 13.39 -7.41
CA GLU A 74 17.64 12.98 -8.80
C GLU A 74 16.64 11.82 -8.88
N ARG A 75 16.83 10.79 -8.05
CA ARG A 75 15.91 9.65 -7.94
C ARG A 75 14.50 10.09 -7.55
N LEU A 76 14.36 11.00 -6.59
CA LEU A 76 13.03 11.50 -6.20
C LEU A 76 12.32 12.19 -7.37
N ARG A 77 13.05 12.98 -8.17
CA ARG A 77 12.50 13.59 -9.39
C ARG A 77 12.08 12.54 -10.42
N GLU A 78 12.87 11.48 -10.61
CA GLU A 78 12.52 10.38 -11.50
C GLU A 78 11.25 9.67 -11.04
N ILE A 79 11.12 9.39 -9.73
CA ILE A 79 9.91 8.81 -9.13
C ILE A 79 8.70 9.73 -9.35
N ASP A 80 8.84 11.05 -9.16
CA ASP A 80 7.74 11.98 -9.39
C ASP A 80 7.29 12.01 -10.86
N VAL A 81 8.23 11.87 -11.81
CA VAL A 81 7.93 11.80 -13.23
C VAL A 81 7.21 10.49 -13.58
N THR A 82 7.64 9.36 -13.01
CA THR A 82 7.00 8.06 -13.26
C THR A 82 5.60 8.00 -12.66
N ILE A 83 5.38 8.52 -11.46
CA ILE A 83 4.05 8.64 -10.83
C ILE A 83 3.10 9.43 -11.74
N LYS A 84 3.50 10.63 -12.16
CA LYS A 84 2.67 11.46 -13.08
C LYS A 84 2.36 10.77 -14.40
N ARG A 85 3.27 9.93 -14.89
CA ARG A 85 3.06 9.15 -16.12
C ARG A 85 2.03 8.04 -15.89
N LEU A 86 2.14 7.30 -14.79
CA LEU A 86 1.20 6.24 -14.42
C LEU A 86 -0.19 6.80 -14.14
N GLU A 87 -0.33 7.90 -13.41
CA GLU A 87 -1.62 8.58 -13.18
C GLU A 87 -2.32 8.94 -14.48
N LYS A 88 -1.57 9.48 -15.45
CA LYS A 88 -2.10 9.78 -16.79
C LYS A 88 -2.54 8.51 -17.51
N GLN A 89 -1.78 7.43 -17.42
CA GLN A 89 -2.15 6.15 -18.03
C GLN A 89 -3.39 5.56 -17.36
N ILE A 90 -3.47 5.52 -16.03
CA ILE A 90 -4.64 5.07 -15.26
C ILE A 90 -5.87 5.88 -15.67
N SER A 91 -5.76 7.21 -15.78
CA SER A 91 -6.88 8.05 -16.20
C SER A 91 -7.37 7.75 -17.62
N ARG A 92 -6.46 7.34 -18.52
CA ARG A 92 -6.80 6.96 -19.89
C ARG A 92 -7.46 5.59 -19.92
N GLU A 93 -6.93 4.63 -19.17
CA GLU A 93 -7.47 3.27 -19.08
C GLU A 93 -8.85 3.27 -18.43
N LYS A 94 -9.07 4.03 -17.36
CA LYS A 94 -10.41 4.23 -16.77
C LYS A 94 -11.41 4.76 -17.81
N LYS A 95 -11.02 5.76 -18.60
CA LYS A 95 -11.87 6.29 -19.69
C LYS A 95 -12.12 5.27 -20.81
N GLN A 96 -11.20 4.33 -21.04
CA GLN A 96 -11.40 3.25 -22.00
C GLN A 96 -12.34 2.19 -21.45
N LEU A 97 -12.23 1.87 -20.16
CA LEU A 97 -13.10 0.91 -19.47
C LEU A 97 -14.57 1.34 -19.52
N GLU A 98 -14.86 2.63 -19.25
CA GLU A 98 -16.22 3.17 -19.37
C GLU A 98 -16.79 3.02 -20.78
N LYS A 99 -15.96 3.21 -21.81
CA LYS A 99 -16.38 3.01 -23.21
C LYS A 99 -16.62 1.54 -23.53
N SER A 100 -15.79 0.63 -23.01
CA SER A 100 -15.99 -0.81 -23.20
C SER A 100 -17.23 -1.34 -22.48
N ASN A 101 -17.61 -0.77 -21.34
CA ASN A 101 -18.86 -1.12 -20.65
C ASN A 101 -20.09 -0.77 -21.51
N LEU A 102 -20.06 0.37 -22.19
CA LEU A 102 -21.11 0.74 -23.15
C LEU A 102 -21.13 -0.22 -24.34
N ASP A 103 -19.95 -0.54 -24.90
CA ASP A 103 -19.84 -1.49 -26.01
C ASP A 103 -20.31 -2.91 -25.62
N GLU A 104 -20.08 -3.34 -24.38
CA GLU A 104 -20.63 -4.59 -23.83
C GLU A 104 -22.15 -4.56 -23.73
N SER A 105 -22.73 -3.46 -23.24
CA SER A 105 -24.19 -3.33 -23.16
C SER A 105 -24.89 -3.36 -24.53
N LEU A 106 -24.20 -2.89 -25.58
CA LEU A 106 -24.67 -2.92 -26.96
C LEU A 106 -24.46 -4.30 -27.61
N ASN A 107 -23.36 -4.97 -27.27
CA ASN A 107 -23.04 -6.31 -27.74
C ASN A 107 -23.62 -7.37 -26.80
N GLY A 108 -24.89 -7.70 -26.99
CA GLY A 108 -25.55 -8.75 -26.21
C GLY A 108 -24.80 -10.10 -26.22
N GLU A 109 -25.01 -10.90 -25.17
CA GLU A 109 -24.26 -12.13 -24.89
C GLU A 109 -24.19 -13.13 -26.07
N LYS A 110 -25.21 -13.12 -26.95
CA LYS A 110 -25.26 -13.95 -28.16
C LYS A 110 -24.18 -13.59 -29.19
N VAL A 111 -23.90 -12.30 -29.38
CA VAL A 111 -22.87 -11.81 -30.32
C VAL A 111 -21.49 -12.12 -29.77
N ALA A 112 -21.29 -11.92 -28.46
CA ALA A 112 -20.06 -12.28 -27.77
C ALA A 112 -19.77 -13.80 -27.85
N LYS A 113 -20.80 -14.64 -27.67
CA LYS A 113 -20.67 -16.10 -27.76
C LYS A 113 -20.38 -16.58 -29.18
N ALA A 114 -20.95 -15.94 -30.19
CA ALA A 114 -20.64 -16.23 -31.58
C ALA A 114 -19.18 -15.84 -31.93
N ALA A 115 -18.70 -14.69 -31.46
CA ALA A 115 -17.31 -14.26 -31.65
C ALA A 115 -16.30 -15.19 -30.95
N ALA A 116 -16.67 -15.75 -29.79
CA ALA A 116 -15.83 -16.70 -29.05
C ALA A 116 -15.55 -18.00 -29.84
N ILE A 117 -16.48 -18.45 -30.69
CA ILE A 117 -16.30 -19.66 -31.52
C ILE A 117 -15.17 -19.48 -32.53
N PHE A 118 -14.96 -18.25 -33.01
CA PHE A 118 -13.89 -17.92 -33.94
C PHE A 118 -12.57 -17.53 -33.24
N GLY A 119 -12.43 -17.83 -31.95
CA GLY A 119 -11.27 -17.45 -31.15
C GLY A 119 -11.20 -15.95 -30.84
N GLY A 120 -12.28 -15.21 -31.09
CA GLY A 120 -12.39 -13.80 -30.75
C GLY A 120 -12.66 -13.60 -29.25
N LYS A 121 -11.87 -12.72 -28.62
CA LYS A 121 -12.02 -12.37 -27.20
C LYS A 121 -13.23 -11.44 -27.04
N SER A 122 -14.15 -11.79 -26.14
CA SER A 122 -15.37 -10.99 -25.95
C SER A 122 -15.05 -9.58 -25.44
N THR A 123 -15.98 -8.65 -25.62
CA THR A 123 -15.86 -7.28 -25.09
C THR A 123 -15.76 -7.29 -23.56
N ALA A 124 -16.56 -8.14 -22.90
CA ALA A 124 -16.49 -8.40 -21.46
C ALA A 124 -15.11 -8.89 -20.99
N GLN A 125 -14.49 -9.81 -21.73
CA GLN A 125 -13.12 -10.29 -21.41
C GLN A 125 -12.06 -9.19 -21.57
N ARG A 126 -12.23 -8.31 -22.57
CA ARG A 126 -11.32 -7.16 -22.75
C ARG A 126 -11.51 -6.12 -21.65
N ALA A 127 -12.75 -5.86 -21.25
CA ALA A 127 -13.07 -4.96 -20.13
C ALA A 127 -12.54 -5.49 -18.80
N SER A 128 -12.71 -6.79 -18.52
CA SER A 128 -12.21 -7.39 -17.27
C SER A 128 -10.69 -7.31 -17.16
N VAL A 129 -9.95 -7.59 -18.23
CA VAL A 129 -8.48 -7.44 -18.19
C VAL A 129 -8.05 -5.98 -18.12
N ALA A 130 -8.77 -5.06 -18.78
CA ALA A 130 -8.51 -3.63 -18.61
C ALA A 130 -8.70 -3.18 -17.14
N ALA A 131 -9.71 -3.70 -16.45
CA ALA A 131 -9.90 -3.44 -15.02
C ALA A 131 -8.74 -3.99 -14.16
N VAL A 132 -8.26 -5.21 -14.45
CA VAL A 132 -7.09 -5.79 -13.78
C VAL A 132 -5.81 -4.98 -14.07
N ARG A 133 -5.66 -4.46 -15.29
CA ARG A 133 -4.52 -3.60 -15.64
C ARG A 133 -4.51 -2.32 -14.80
N ILE A 134 -5.66 -1.68 -14.64
CA ILE A 134 -5.83 -0.49 -13.79
C ILE A 134 -5.44 -0.82 -12.35
N ASP A 135 -5.95 -1.92 -11.78
CA ASP A 135 -5.63 -2.35 -10.41
C ASP A 135 -4.12 -2.61 -10.23
N SER A 136 -3.47 -3.26 -11.19
CA SER A 136 -2.01 -3.46 -11.16
C SER A 136 -1.23 -2.14 -11.25
N MET A 137 -1.71 -1.18 -12.05
CA MET A 137 -1.09 0.15 -12.14
C MET A 137 -1.28 0.98 -10.88
N GLU A 138 -2.42 0.87 -10.21
CA GLU A 138 -2.67 1.51 -8.92
C GLU A 138 -1.77 0.94 -7.83
N LYS A 139 -1.51 -0.38 -7.85
CA LYS A 139 -0.50 -1.01 -6.98
C LYS A 139 0.92 -0.52 -7.28
N GLU A 140 1.31 -0.43 -8.56
CA GLU A 140 2.63 0.14 -8.95
C GLU A 140 2.77 1.58 -8.43
N LEU A 141 1.70 2.38 -8.52
CA LEU A 141 1.67 3.75 -8.02
C LEU A 141 1.89 3.80 -6.50
N GLN A 142 1.18 2.98 -5.72
CA GLN A 142 1.36 2.91 -4.27
C GLN A 142 2.80 2.51 -3.88
N ILE A 143 3.41 1.58 -4.61
CA ILE A 143 4.80 1.18 -4.37
C ILE A 143 5.75 2.35 -4.69
N LEU A 144 5.51 3.12 -5.76
CA LEU A 144 6.33 4.29 -6.09
C LEU A 144 6.15 5.43 -5.07
N GLU A 145 4.96 5.62 -4.52
CA GLU A 145 4.71 6.57 -3.44
C GLU A 145 5.46 6.18 -2.17
N THR A 146 5.50 4.90 -1.83
CA THR A 146 6.32 4.44 -0.69
C THR A 146 7.82 4.65 -0.96
N LEU A 147 8.30 4.40 -2.18
CA LEU A 147 9.69 4.64 -2.59
C LEU A 147 10.15 6.10 -2.52
N ARG A 148 9.20 7.06 -2.46
CA ARG A 148 9.46 8.49 -2.24
C ARG A 148 9.90 8.76 -0.80
N THR A 149 9.48 7.94 0.15
CA THR A 149 9.87 8.07 1.56
C THR A 149 11.31 7.59 1.78
N PRO A 150 12.02 8.11 2.79
CA PRO A 150 13.35 7.61 3.13
C PRO A 150 13.26 6.18 3.69
N LEU A 151 13.89 5.24 2.99
CA LEU A 151 13.91 3.80 3.31
C LEU A 151 15.35 3.31 3.53
N THR A 152 15.47 2.18 4.21
CA THR A 152 16.74 1.44 4.24
C THR A 152 17.08 0.90 2.85
N LYS A 153 18.33 0.49 2.63
CA LYS A 153 18.76 -0.06 1.33
C LYS A 153 18.05 -1.36 0.98
N ASP A 154 17.79 -2.21 1.98
CA ASP A 154 17.17 -3.51 1.78
C ASP A 154 15.69 -3.37 1.46
N ASP A 155 14.96 -2.54 2.22
CA ASP A 155 13.55 -2.25 1.97
C ASP A 155 13.35 -1.63 0.58
N ARG A 156 14.27 -0.74 0.18
CA ARG A 156 14.27 -0.17 -1.16
C ARG A 156 14.41 -1.23 -2.24
N ALA A 157 15.43 -2.09 -2.13
CA ALA A 157 15.68 -3.11 -3.13
C ALA A 157 14.49 -4.07 -3.25
N MET A 158 13.82 -4.38 -2.13
CA MET A 158 12.58 -5.14 -2.13
C MET A 158 11.46 -4.42 -2.91
N LEU A 159 11.20 -3.15 -2.61
CA LEU A 159 10.15 -2.37 -3.28
C LEU A 159 10.43 -2.20 -4.78
N GLU A 160 11.69 -2.02 -5.19
CA GLU A 160 12.09 -1.94 -6.60
C GLU A 160 11.83 -3.27 -7.34
N ARG A 161 12.10 -4.41 -6.70
CA ARG A 161 11.71 -5.73 -7.23
C ARG A 161 10.20 -5.86 -7.38
N LEU A 162 9.42 -5.40 -6.39
CA LEU A 162 7.96 -5.43 -6.48
C LEU A 162 7.44 -4.58 -7.65
N VAL A 163 8.06 -3.44 -7.97
CA VAL A 163 7.72 -2.66 -9.16
C VAL A 163 7.99 -3.47 -10.44
N GLU A 164 9.14 -4.15 -10.53
CA GLU A 164 9.47 -5.01 -11.68
C GLU A 164 8.51 -6.19 -11.82
N ASP A 165 8.12 -6.82 -10.71
CA ASP A 165 7.13 -7.89 -10.69
C ASP A 165 5.77 -7.40 -11.20
N GLN A 166 5.30 -6.21 -10.78
CA GLN A 166 4.07 -5.61 -11.31
C GLN A 166 4.15 -5.32 -12.81
N ARG A 167 5.30 -4.81 -13.29
CA ARG A 167 5.51 -4.57 -14.72
C ARG A 167 5.51 -5.85 -15.53
N THR A 168 6.09 -6.92 -14.98
CA THR A 168 6.12 -8.25 -15.59
C THR A 168 4.72 -8.85 -15.61
N TYR A 169 3.99 -8.76 -14.50
CA TYR A 169 2.59 -9.18 -14.42
C TYR A 169 1.74 -8.50 -15.49
N ARG A 170 1.88 -7.17 -15.66
CA ARG A 170 1.17 -6.43 -16.71
C ARG A 170 1.52 -6.90 -18.12
N ARG A 171 2.80 -7.15 -18.42
CA ARG A 171 3.21 -7.70 -19.74
C ARG A 171 2.59 -9.07 -19.99
N ASN A 172 2.60 -9.95 -18.98
CA ASN A 172 2.01 -11.28 -19.09
C ASN A 172 0.50 -11.24 -19.31
N LEU A 173 -0.21 -10.30 -18.67
CA LEU A 173 -1.63 -10.06 -18.93
C LEU A 173 -1.87 -9.64 -20.38
N ASP A 174 -1.02 -8.77 -20.91
CA ASP A 174 -1.14 -8.24 -22.26
C ASP A 174 -0.79 -9.29 -23.32
N ASP A 175 0.21 -10.12 -23.07
CA ASP A 175 0.62 -11.19 -23.97
C ASP A 175 -0.40 -12.33 -24.01
N ALA A 176 -1.05 -12.66 -22.89
CA ALA A 176 -2.20 -13.57 -22.88
C ALA A 176 -3.40 -13.03 -23.70
N LEU A 177 -3.47 -11.71 -23.87
CA LEU A 177 -4.49 -11.03 -24.64
C LEU A 177 -4.14 -10.80 -26.12
N ARG A 178 -2.90 -11.01 -26.54
CA ARG A 178 -2.57 -11.13 -27.97
C ARG A 178 -3.08 -12.43 -28.58
#